data_AF-A0A7R9I1U0-F1
#
_entry.id   AF-A0A7R9I1U0-F1
#
_cell.length_a   1.000
_cell.length_b   1.000
_cell.length_c   1.000
_cell.angle_alpha   90.00
_cell.angle_beta   90.00
_cell.angle_gamma   90.00
#
_symmetry.space_group_name_H-M   'P 1'
#
loop_
_entity.id
_entity.type
_entity.pdbx_description
1 polymer ?
#
loop_
_entity_poly.entity_id
_entity_poly.type
_entity_poly.pdbx_seq_one_letter_code
_entity_poly.pdbx_strand_id
1 'polypeptide(L)' 'MQTLEKGSEGEAESAEPALNPTNHATIQSLVHAIGAQPGVPAPCCVPDHLSPMTLLYMDEAGNVVLKNYPSMTVDSCACR' A
#
# COMPACT_ATOMS: atom_id res chain seq x y z
N MET A 1 2.76 6.09 -20.01
CA MET A 1 3.90 5.28 -19.52
C MET A 1 4.53 6.02 -18.36
N GLN A 2 3.93 5.92 -17.17
CA GLN A 2 4.46 6.41 -15.89
C GLN A 2 3.53 5.88 -14.79
N THR A 3 3.77 4.63 -14.37
CA THR A 3 3.30 4.07 -13.10
C THR A 3 4.43 3.22 -12.54
N LEU A 4 5.59 3.85 -12.41
CA LEU A 4 6.64 3.46 -11.49
C LEU A 4 6.78 4.68 -10.58
N GLU A 5 6.95 4.47 -9.27
CA GLU A 5 7.27 5.49 -8.25
C GLU A 5 6.15 6.11 -7.40
N LYS A 6 4.97 5.49 -7.27
CA LYS A 6 4.23 5.64 -5.99
C LYS A 6 4.41 4.37 -5.18
N GLY A 7 5.40 4.40 -4.27
CA GLY A 7 5.26 3.64 -3.03
C GLY A 7 3.95 4.05 -2.36
N SER A 8 3.40 3.22 -1.48
CA SER A 8 2.11 3.48 -0.82
C SER A 8 2.14 4.68 0.16
N GLU A 9 3.03 5.63 -0.04
CA GLU A 9 3.28 6.77 0.83
C GLU A 9 2.29 7.88 0.46
N GLY A 10 1.17 7.92 1.20
CA GLY A 10 0.15 8.94 1.10
C GLY A 10 -0.72 8.97 2.35
N GLU A 11 -0.94 10.17 2.88
CA GLU A 11 -1.92 10.41 3.93
C GLU A 11 -3.31 10.43 3.27
N ALA A 12 -4.26 9.64 3.79
CA ALA A 12 -5.56 9.51 3.16
C ALA A 12 -6.42 10.75 3.40
N GLU A 13 -6.45 11.66 2.43
CA GLU A 13 -7.37 12.78 2.44
C GLU A 13 -8.76 12.31 1.96
N SER A 14 -9.82 12.79 2.62
CA SER A 14 -11.22 12.31 2.57
C SER A 14 -11.89 12.27 1.17
N ALA A 15 -11.17 12.58 0.09
CA ALA A 15 -11.71 12.78 -1.25
C ALA A 15 -10.98 12.01 -2.37
N GLU A 16 -10.21 10.95 -2.07
CA GLU A 16 -9.71 10.05 -3.13
C GLU A 16 -10.80 9.01 -3.49
N PRO A 17 -11.40 9.06 -4.70
CA PRO A 17 -12.64 8.34 -5.03
C PRO A 17 -12.48 6.82 -5.23
N ALA A 18 -11.40 6.20 -4.75
CA ALA A 18 -11.10 4.78 -4.98
C ALA A 18 -10.32 4.08 -3.85
N LEU A 19 -10.38 4.57 -2.61
CA LEU A 19 -9.79 3.85 -1.47
C LEU A 19 -10.88 2.97 -0.84
N ASN A 20 -10.56 1.71 -0.52
CA ASN A 20 -11.45 0.76 0.16
C ASN A 20 -11.17 0.75 1.68
N PRO A 21 -11.62 1.75 2.46
CA PRO A 21 -11.29 1.83 3.88
C PRO A 21 -11.96 0.73 4.68
N THR A 22 -11.31 0.30 5.77
CA THR A 22 -12.01 -0.47 6.80
C THR A 22 -12.94 0.43 7.61
N ASN A 23 -13.91 -0.16 8.32
CA ASN A 23 -14.72 0.59 9.28
C ASN A 23 -13.86 1.35 10.31
N HIS A 24 -12.72 0.76 10.72
CA HIS A 24 -11.76 1.41 11.61
C HIS A 24 -11.13 2.66 10.96
N ALA A 25 -10.63 2.54 9.73
CA ALA A 25 -10.06 3.66 8.97
C ALA A 25 -11.07 4.78 8.75
N THR A 26 -12.34 4.46 8.48
CA THR A 26 -13.41 5.46 8.34
C THR A 26 -13.66 6.23 9.64
N ILE A 27 -13.75 5.53 10.77
CA ILE A 27 -13.93 6.18 12.08
C ILE A 27 -12.69 6.99 12.45
N GLN A 28 -11.50 6.46 12.23
CA GLN A 28 -10.23 7.13 12.52
C GLN A 28 -10.09 8.43 11.69
N SER A 29 -10.42 8.38 10.40
CA SER A 29 -10.44 9.57 9.53
C SER A 29 -11.39 10.64 10.07
N LEU A 30 -12.59 10.24 10.49
CA LEU A 30 -13.56 11.16 11.09
C LEU A 30 -13.03 11.79 12.39
N VAL A 31 -12.50 10.97 13.32
CA VAL A 31 -11.96 11.44 14.60
C VAL A 31 -10.78 12.38 14.41
N HIS A 32 -9.91 12.08 13.44
CA HIS A 32 -8.80 12.93 13.03
C HIS A 32 -9.30 14.27 12.47
N ALA A 33 -10.25 14.25 11.53
CA ALA A 33 -10.75 15.45 10.85
C ALA A 33 -11.48 16.43 11.79
N ILE A 34 -12.26 15.91 12.75
CA ILE A 34 -13.00 16.75 13.71
C ILE A 34 -12.17 17.12 14.95
N GLY A 35 -10.96 16.58 15.09
CA GLY A 35 -10.09 16.82 16.24
C GLY A 35 -10.69 16.37 17.57
N ALA A 36 -11.57 15.35 17.56
CA ALA A 36 -12.30 14.91 18.75
C ALA A 36 -11.37 14.33 19.84
N GLN A 37 -10.22 13.80 19.45
CA GLN A 37 -9.21 13.29 20.36
C GLN A 37 -7.82 13.72 19.88
N PRO A 38 -7.03 14.43 20.73
CA PRO A 38 -5.67 14.78 20.37
C PRO A 38 -4.81 13.53 20.19
N GLY A 39 -3.94 13.56 19.17
CA GLY A 39 -2.98 12.49 18.89
C GLY A 39 -3.50 11.34 18.04
N VAL A 40 -4.73 11.40 17.52
CA VAL A 40 -5.22 10.44 16.51
C VAL A 40 -4.67 10.84 15.13
N PRO A 41 -3.84 10.01 14.48
CA PRO A 41 -3.33 10.30 13.14
C PRO A 41 -4.37 9.99 12.07
N ALA A 42 -4.17 10.52 10.86
CA ALA A 42 -4.91 10.08 9.68
C ALA A 42 -4.65 8.58 9.40
N PRO A 43 -5.61 7.86 8.80
CA PRO A 43 -5.37 6.48 8.38
C PRO A 43 -4.32 6.42 7.27
N CYS A 44 -3.54 5.34 7.26
CA CYS A 44 -2.42 5.19 6.34
C CYS A 44 -2.85 4.43 5.09
N CYS A 45 -2.34 4.85 3.93
CA CYS A 45 -2.50 4.12 2.69
C CYS A 45 -1.50 2.95 2.67
N VAL A 46 -2.00 1.71 2.58
CA VAL A 46 -1.15 0.52 2.50
C VAL A 46 -1.54 -0.33 1.29
N PRO A 47 -0.63 -1.15 0.73
CA PRO A 47 -0.96 -2.08 -0.34
C PRO A 47 -2.11 -3.01 0.05
N ASP A 48 -3.07 -3.15 -0.85
CA ASP A 48 -4.28 -3.99 -0.68
C ASP A 48 -4.18 -5.24 -1.54
N HIS A 49 -3.91 -5.06 -2.83
CA HIS A 49 -3.59 -6.14 -3.75
C HIS A 49 -2.15 -6.01 -4.24
N LEU A 50 -1.43 -7.14 -4.23
CA LEU A 50 -0.08 -7.23 -4.74
C LEU A 50 0.04 -8.38 -5.74
N SER A 51 0.75 -8.13 -6.84
CA SER A 51 1.07 -9.12 -7.86
C SER A 51 2.47 -9.70 -7.67
N PRO A 52 2.68 -10.95 -8.11
CA PRO A 52 3.99 -11.59 -8.08
C PRO A 52 4.89 -11.05 -9.21
N MET A 53 6.21 -11.03 -8.97
CA MET A 53 7.21 -10.64 -9.96
C MET A 53 8.23 -11.76 -10.16
N THR A 54 8.51 -12.09 -11.42
CA THR A 54 9.50 -13.11 -11.77
C THR A 54 10.89 -12.48 -11.89
N LEU A 55 11.84 -13.02 -11.14
CA LEU A 55 13.24 -12.59 -11.13
C LEU A 55 14.12 -13.69 -11.72
N LEU A 56 15.02 -13.28 -12.61
CA LEU A 56 16.12 -14.11 -13.11
C LEU A 56 17.43 -13.58 -12.52
N TYR A 57 18.15 -14.41 -11.78
CA TYR A 57 19.41 -14.03 -11.13
C TYR A 57 20.36 -15.23 -11.00
N MET A 58 21.62 -14.97 -10.65
CA MET A 58 22.59 -16.00 -10.28
C MET A 58 22.64 -16.12 -8.75
N ASP A 59 22.52 -17.34 -8.22
CA ASP A 59 22.67 -17.59 -6.79
C ASP A 59 24.16 -17.60 -6.35
N GLU A 60 24.40 -17.75 -5.05
CA GLU A 60 25.76 -17.77 -4.48
C GLU A 60 26.61 -18.95 -4.97
N ALA A 61 25.98 -20.02 -5.46
CA ALA A 61 26.66 -21.17 -6.05
C ALA A 61 26.88 -21.02 -7.57
N GLY A 62 26.49 -19.87 -8.14
CA GLY A 62 26.64 -19.57 -9.57
C GLY A 62 25.58 -20.21 -10.45
N ASN A 63 24.49 -20.74 -9.88
CA ASN A 63 23.40 -21.31 -10.67
C ASN A 63 22.48 -20.20 -11.18
N VAL A 64 22.00 -20.34 -12.41
CA VAL A 64 20.96 -19.47 -12.95
C VAL A 64 19.61 -19.88 -12.37
N VAL A 65 18.98 -18.97 -11.64
CA VAL A 65 17.69 -19.18 -10.96
C VAL A 65 16.64 -18.26 -11.56
N LEU A 66 15.57 -18.86 -12.06
CA LEU A 66 14.33 -18.17 -12.40
C LEU A 66 13.31 -18.44 -11.29
N LYS A 67 12.90 -17.40 -10.55
CA LYS A 67 11.98 -17.55 -9.42
C LYS A 67 10.89 -16.50 -9.44
N ASN A 68 9.66 -16.95 -9.20
CA ASN A 68 8.52 -16.07 -9.02
C ASN A 68 8.38 -15.69 -7.55
N TYR A 69 8.49 -14.40 -7.24
CA TYR A 69 8.37 -13.88 -5.88
C TYR A 69 6.98 -13.27 -5.67
N PRO A 70 6.18 -13.78 -4.72
CA PRO A 70 4.87 -13.22 -4.44
C PRO A 70 4.99 -11.83 -3.81
N SER A 71 3.94 -11.02 -3.98
CA SER A 71 3.78 -9.74 -3.28
C SER A 71 4.91 -8.73 -3.52
N MET A 72 5.35 -8.59 -4.77
CA MET A 72 6.46 -7.71 -5.14
C MET A 72 6.00 -6.38 -5.77
N THR A 73 4.86 -6.40 -6.45
CA THR A 73 4.31 -5.21 -7.13
C THR A 73 2.98 -4.85 -6.51
N VAL A 74 2.74 -3.57 -6.24
CA VAL A 74 1.46 -3.08 -5.71
C VAL A 74 0.49 -2.89 -6.88
N ASP A 75 -0.65 -3.59 -6.85
CA ASP A 75 -1.73 -3.46 -7.83
C ASP A 75 -2.76 -2.42 -7.40
N SER A 76 -3.05 -2.36 -6.09
CA SER A 76 -3.96 -1.37 -5.51
C SER A 76 -3.59 -1.08 -4.04
N CYS A 77 -4.07 0.04 -3.52
CA CYS A 77 -3.91 0.43 -2.12
C CYS A 77 -5.27 0.60 -1.43
N ALA A 78 -5.28 0.50 -0.10
CA ALA A 78 -6.43 0.75 0.75
C ALA A 78 -6.03 1.50 2.03
N CYS A 79 -6.98 2.23 2.62
CA CYS A 79 -6.79 2.86 3.92
C CYS A 79 -7.08 1.85 5.04
N ARG A 80 -6.14 1.69 5.95
CA ARG A 80 -6.28 0.80 7.11
C ARG A 80 -6.19 1.57 8.41
#